data_AF-A0A4R0RPK7-F1
#
_entry.id   AF-A0A4R0RPK7-F1
#
_cell.length_a   1.000
_cell.length_b   1.000
_cell.length_c   1.000
_cell.angle_alpha   90.00
_cell.angle_beta   90.00
_cell.angle_gamma   90.00
#
_symmetry.space_group_name_H-M   'P 1'
#
loop_
_entity.id
_entity.type
_entity.pdbx_description
1 polymer ?
#
loop_
_entity_poly.entity_id
_entity_poly.type
_entity_poly.pdbx_seq_one_letter_code
_entity_poly.pdbx_strand_id
1 'polypeptide(L)'
;MVDPYISRKEVNTSYRPKNNLMSPGLQRARLPFRARNAITGLTLAGFVTGVWAYSISAVKQDDFSDIDEEARALAKANSPGTGTGAQTEEKSS
;
A
#
# COMPACT_ATOMS: atom_id res chain seq x y z
N MET A 1 -8.24 14.00 62.39
CA MET A 1 -7.35 12.84 62.23
C MET A 1 -7.40 12.44 60.77
N VAL A 2 -6.27 12.48 60.07
CA VAL A 2 -6.18 11.95 58.69
C VAL A 2 -5.94 10.45 58.86
N ASP A 3 -6.91 9.64 58.43
CA ASP A 3 -6.80 8.18 58.55
C ASP A 3 -5.68 7.68 57.61
N PRO A 4 -4.63 7.02 58.11
CA PRO A 4 -3.49 6.58 57.29
C PRO A 4 -3.78 5.31 56.49
N TYR A 5 -5.01 4.79 56.54
CA TYR A 5 -5.38 3.51 55.97
C TYR A 5 -6.23 3.66 54.71
N ILE A 6 -5.79 2.99 53.65
CA ILE A 6 -6.53 2.88 52.39
C ILE A 6 -7.85 2.15 52.65
N SER A 7 -8.93 2.69 52.10
CA SER A 7 -10.28 2.15 52.32
C SER A 7 -10.40 0.71 51.81
N ARG A 8 -11.07 -0.16 52.57
CA ARG A 8 -11.28 -1.57 52.19
C ARG A 8 -11.91 -1.72 50.80
N LYS A 9 -12.77 -0.77 50.42
CA LYS A 9 -13.45 -0.73 49.11
C LYS A 9 -12.45 -0.47 47.98
N GLU A 10 -11.49 0.41 48.19
CA GLU A 10 -10.43 0.72 47.22
C GLU A 10 -9.48 -0.46 47.03
N VAL A 11 -9.10 -1.13 48.12
CA VAL A 11 -8.31 -2.38 48.06
C VAL A 11 -9.04 -3.46 47.26
N ASN A 12 -10.32 -3.70 47.55
CA ASN A 12 -11.12 -4.72 46.84
C ASN A 12 -11.25 -4.40 45.33
N THR A 13 -11.42 -3.11 44.99
CA THR A 13 -11.52 -2.64 43.60
C THR A 13 -10.22 -2.86 42.81
N SER A 14 -9.06 -2.69 43.45
CA SER A 14 -7.75 -2.87 42.80
C SER A 14 -7.51 -4.31 42.32
N TYR A 15 -8.00 -5.31 43.06
CA TYR A 15 -7.84 -6.72 42.72
C TYR A 15 -8.89 -7.26 41.75
N ARG A 16 -10.14 -6.78 41.83
CA ARG A 16 -11.26 -7.21 40.96
C ARG A 16 -12.00 -6.01 40.36
N PRO A 17 -11.46 -5.40 39.29
CA PRO A 17 -12.18 -4.35 38.57
C PRO A 17 -13.50 -4.94 38.03
N LYS A 18 -14.63 -4.27 38.32
CA LYS A 18 -15.99 -4.69 37.92
C LYS A 18 -16.23 -4.69 36.40
N ASN A 19 -15.29 -4.14 35.65
CA ASN A 19 -15.33 -3.98 34.22
C ASN A 19 -14.11 -4.76 33.74
N ASN A 20 -14.18 -5.49 32.62
CA ASN A 20 -13.09 -6.31 32.04
C ASN A 20 -11.74 -5.58 31.76
N LEU A 21 -11.56 -4.39 32.31
CA LEU A 21 -10.35 -3.60 32.39
C LEU A 21 -9.28 -4.33 33.20
N MET A 22 -8.05 -4.28 32.70
CA MET A 22 -6.91 -4.88 33.38
C MET A 22 -6.63 -4.18 34.72
N SER A 23 -6.45 -4.97 35.78
CA SER A 23 -6.04 -4.44 37.08
C SER A 23 -4.69 -3.70 37.01
N PRO A 24 -4.42 -2.73 37.90
CA PRO A 24 -3.19 -1.94 37.88
C PRO A 24 -1.91 -2.80 37.98
N GLY A 25 -1.97 -3.90 38.75
CA GLY A 25 -0.87 -4.87 38.87
C GLY A 25 -0.60 -5.62 37.56
N LEU A 26 -1.66 -5.99 36.84
CA LEU A 26 -1.57 -6.68 35.57
C LEU A 26 -1.05 -5.77 34.44
N GLN A 27 -1.35 -4.47 34.51
CA GLN A 27 -0.79 -3.46 33.60
C GLN A 27 0.72 -3.30 33.81
N ARG A 28 1.20 -3.25 35.07
CA ARG A 28 2.64 -3.20 35.39
C ARG A 28 3.40 -4.42 34.90
N ALA A 29 2.84 -5.62 35.05
CA ALA A 29 3.47 -6.85 34.57
C ALA A 29 3.65 -6.87 33.04
N ARG A 30 2.81 -6.15 32.29
CA ARG A 30 2.89 -6.07 30.82
C ARG A 30 3.77 -4.93 30.31
N LEU A 31 4.11 -3.95 31.14
CA LEU A 31 4.99 -2.83 30.77
C LEU A 31 6.28 -3.26 30.02
N PRO A 32 7.06 -4.25 30.49
CA PRO A 32 8.32 -4.59 29.81
C PRO A 32 8.12 -5.19 28.41
N PHE A 33 7.00 -5.86 28.17
CA PHE A 33 6.72 -6.50 26.88
C PHE A 33 6.03 -5.57 25.88
N ARG A 34 5.43 -4.46 26.34
CA ARG A 34 4.78 -3.49 25.44
C ARG A 34 5.78 -2.86 24.49
N ALA A 35 6.94 -2.44 24.99
CA ALA A 35 7.98 -1.84 24.15
C ALA A 35 8.53 -2.86 23.14
N ARG A 36 8.87 -4.07 23.59
CA ARG A 36 9.40 -5.12 22.72
C ARG A 36 8.40 -5.55 21.65
N ASN A 37 7.14 -5.76 22.02
CA ASN A 37 6.08 -6.13 21.07
C ASN A 37 5.75 -4.99 20.10
N ALA A 38 5.79 -3.74 20.56
CA ALA A 38 5.59 -2.59 19.68
C ALA A 38 6.71 -2.47 18.64
N ILE A 39 7.97 -2.65 19.05
CA ILE A 39 9.11 -2.65 18.12
C ILE A 39 8.95 -3.77 17.11
N THR A 40 8.69 -5.00 17.56
CA THR A 40 8.48 -6.14 16.65
C THR A 40 7.31 -5.90 15.69
N GLY A 41 6.20 -5.34 16.18
CA GLY A 41 5.06 -4.98 15.36
C GLY A 41 5.39 -3.91 14.31
N LEU A 42 6.15 -2.88 14.69
CA LEU A 42 6.61 -1.83 13.77
C LEU A 42 7.58 -2.38 12.71
N THR A 43 8.51 -3.26 13.10
CA THR A 43 9.41 -3.91 12.15
C THR A 43 8.64 -4.73 11.13
N LEU A 44 7.69 -5.55 11.59
CA LEU A 44 6.87 -6.38 10.70
C LEU A 44 6.00 -5.52 9.78
N ALA A 45 5.34 -4.49 10.32
CA ALA A 45 4.51 -3.57 9.55
C ALA A 45 5.33 -2.82 8.49
N GLY A 46 6.52 -2.32 8.86
CA GLY A 46 7.44 -1.65 7.93
C GLY A 46 7.91 -2.59 6.82
N PHE A 47 8.26 -3.84 7.17
CA PHE A 47 8.66 -4.85 6.20
C PHE A 47 7.55 -5.14 5.19
N VAL A 48 6.33 -5.43 5.65
CA VAL A 48 5.18 -5.71 4.77
C VAL A 48 4.85 -4.52 3.89
N THR A 49 4.84 -3.30 4.45
CA THR A 49 4.59 -2.07 3.70
C THR A 49 5.67 -1.84 2.63
N GLY A 50 6.93 -2.10 2.96
CA GLY A 50 8.04 -2.00 2.02
C GLY A 50 7.93 -2.99 0.85
N VAL A 51 7.59 -4.25 1.14
CA VAL A 51 7.34 -5.26 0.10
C VAL A 51 6.17 -4.85 -0.78
N TRP A 52 5.05 -4.42 -0.19
CA TRP A 52 3.87 -3.97 -0.94
C TRP A 52 4.18 -2.76 -1.84
N ALA A 53 4.86 -1.75 -1.31
CA ALA A 53 5.26 -0.57 -2.07
C ALA A 53 6.23 -0.94 -3.21
N TYR A 54 7.20 -1.82 -2.93
CA TYR A 54 8.10 -2.35 -3.95
C TYR A 54 7.35 -3.13 -5.02
N SER A 55 6.38 -3.98 -4.66
CA SER A 55 5.58 -4.73 -5.63
C SER A 55 4.86 -3.81 -6.63
N ILE A 56 4.41 -2.63 -6.20
CA ILE A 56 3.80 -1.63 -7.09
C ILE A 56 4.89 -0.91 -7.90
N SER A 57 5.99 -0.48 -7.29
CA SER A 57 7.05 0.27 -8.00
C SER A 57 7.89 -0.59 -8.96
N ALA A 58 7.98 -1.89 -8.69
CA ALA A 58 8.71 -2.86 -9.49
C ALA A 58 7.96 -3.21 -10.79
N VAL A 59 6.68 -2.84 -10.88
CA VAL A 59 6.00 -2.66 -12.17
C VAL A 59 6.62 -1.42 -12.82
N LYS A 60 7.83 -1.59 -13.35
CA LYS A 60 8.32 -0.75 -14.43
C LYS A 60 7.31 -0.94 -15.55
N GLN A 61 6.56 0.13 -15.83
CA GLN A 61 5.83 0.27 -17.08
C GLN A 61 6.87 0.01 -18.17
N ASP A 62 6.72 -1.08 -18.92
CA ASP A 62 7.53 -1.30 -20.12
C ASP A 62 7.49 -0.01 -20.96
N ASP A 63 8.65 0.45 -21.40
CA ASP A 63 8.79 1.66 -22.20
C ASP A 63 8.36 1.31 -23.64
N PHE A 64 7.07 1.42 -23.91
CA PHE A 64 6.46 1.10 -25.21
C PHE A 64 6.77 2.13 -26.32
N SER A 65 7.82 2.94 -26.14
CA SER A 65 8.23 3.95 -27.13
C SER A 65 8.65 3.33 -28.47
N ASP A 66 9.03 2.05 -28.49
CA ASP A 66 9.34 1.26 -29.68
C ASP A 66 8.08 0.83 -30.47
N ILE A 67 6.98 0.52 -29.78
CA ILE A 67 5.70 0.14 -30.40
C ILE A 67 5.08 1.33 -31.16
N ASP A 68 5.26 2.55 -30.66
CA ASP A 68 4.71 3.75 -31.28
C ASP A 68 5.33 4.04 -32.66
N GLU A 69 6.63 3.77 -32.87
CA GLU A 69 7.29 4.00 -34.16
C GLU A 69 6.86 2.98 -35.24
N GLU A 70 6.75 1.70 -34.87
CA GLU A 70 6.29 0.65 -35.80
C GLU A 70 4.79 0.81 -36.13
N ALA A 71 3.97 1.18 -35.15
CA ALA A 71 2.56 1.53 -35.37
C ALA A 71 2.41 2.78 -36.26
N ARG A 72 3.27 3.81 -36.10
CA ARG A 72 3.31 4.98 -36.99
C ARG A 72 3.72 4.62 -38.41
N ALA A 73 4.69 3.72 -38.56
CA ALA A 73 5.14 3.25 -39.86
C ALA A 73 4.03 2.46 -40.59
N LEU A 74 3.31 1.60 -39.88
CA LEU A 74 2.16 0.85 -40.41
C LEU A 74 0.96 1.76 -40.73
N ALA A 75 0.68 2.78 -39.90
CA ALA A 75 -0.37 3.76 -40.17
C ALA A 75 -0.06 4.62 -41.41
N LYS A 76 1.21 4.97 -41.63
CA LYS A 76 1.68 5.67 -42.84
C LYS A 76 1.54 4.78 -44.09
N ALA A 77 1.76 3.48 -43.95
CA ALA A 77 1.57 2.51 -45.03
C ALA A 77 0.09 2.26 -45.38
N ASN A 78 -0.81 2.36 -44.40
CA ASN A 78 -2.25 2.09 -44.56
C ASN A 78 -3.11 3.32 -44.85
N SER A 79 -2.54 4.51 -45.06
CA SER A 79 -3.31 5.72 -45.42
C SER A 79 -3.81 5.62 -46.88
N PRO A 80 -5.13 5.50 -47.14
CA PRO A 80 -5.68 5.43 -48.49
C PRO A 80 -5.88 6.87 -48.98
N GLY A 81 -4.89 7.44 -49.66
CA GLY A 81 -4.97 8.86 -50.00
C GLY A 81 -3.89 9.42 -50.90
N THR A 82 -3.51 8.72 -51.97
CA THR A 82 -2.85 9.32 -53.15
C THR A 82 -2.99 8.41 -54.39
N GLY A 83 -4.20 7.88 -54.58
CA GLY A 83 -4.62 7.18 -55.79
C GLY A 83 -5.73 7.95 -56.49
N THR A 84 -5.53 9.24 -56.76
CA THR A 84 -6.42 9.98 -57.68
C THR A 84 -5.87 9.78 -59.08
N GLY A 85 -6.60 8.98 -59.86
CA GLY A 85 -6.32 8.72 -61.26
C GLY A 85 -6.21 10.01 -62.07
N ALA A 86 -5.15 10.09 -62.86
CA ALA A 86 -5.07 10.96 -64.02
C ALA A 86 -4.36 10.19 -65.13
N GLN A 87 -5.18 9.64 -66.02
CA GLN A 87 -4.96 9.55 -67.47
C GLN A 87 -3.79 8.68 -67.94
N THR A 88 -4.09 7.44 -68.29
CA THR A 88 -3.40 6.73 -69.38
C THR A 88 -4.45 5.95 -70.17
N GLU A 89 -5.29 6.70 -70.86
CA GLU A 89 -6.07 6.25 -72.01
C GLU A 89 -5.64 7.25 -73.09
N GLU A 90 -4.71 6.90 -73.96
CA GLU A 90 -5.06 6.51 -75.32
C GLU A 90 -3.90 5.76 -75.97
N LYS A 91 -4.17 4.52 -76.37
CA LYS A 91 -3.39 3.76 -77.35
C LYS A 91 -4.27 3.63 -78.59
N SER A 92 -4.11 4.48 -79.60
CA SER A 92 -4.41 4.14 -81.01
C SER A 92 -4.02 5.25 -82.00
N SER A 93 -3.32 4.80 -83.05
CA SER A 93 -3.08 5.44 -84.36
C SER A 93 -2.06 6.57 -84.48
#